data_AF-A0A4P2PTL6-F1
#
_entry.id   AF-A0A4P2PTL6-F1
#
_cell.length_a   1.000
_cell.length_b   1.000
_cell.length_c   1.000
_cell.angle_alpha   90.00
_cell.angle_beta   90.00
_cell.angle_gamma   90.00
#
_symmetry.space_group_name_H-M   'P 1'
#
loop_
_entity.id
_entity.type
_entity.pdbx_description
1 polymer ?
#
loop_
_entity_poly.entity_id
_entity_poly.type
_entity_poly.pdbx_seq_one_letter_code
_entity_poly.pdbx_strand_id
1 'polypeptide(L)'
;MFEGALKGTANLDPRPTPEGTADAVHRLTRMLAHPISISADAVADSALRARQAASGSTELRCDVCDSAIDGEPAGRGLYMWSRGDELRFEEPALCGGCAVAIGMTALSAWNAEEEEG
;
A
#
# COMPACT_ATOMS: atom_id res chain seq x y z
N MET A 1 62.20 -43.23 47.70
CA MET A 1 62.41 -41.91 48.30
C MET A 1 63.07 -41.03 47.25
N PHE A 2 62.28 -40.35 46.41
CA PHE A 2 62.71 -39.25 45.54
C PHE A 2 61.47 -38.39 45.22
N GLU A 3 61.58 -37.12 45.58
CA GLU A 3 60.62 -36.03 45.37
C GLU A 3 60.45 -35.66 43.90
N GLY A 4 59.32 -35.05 43.56
CA GLY A 4 59.16 -34.39 42.26
C GLY A 4 57.74 -33.93 41.97
N ALA A 5 57.27 -32.91 42.69
CA ALA A 5 56.00 -32.26 42.43
C ALA A 5 56.00 -31.56 41.06
N LEU A 6 55.16 -32.03 40.14
CA LEU A 6 54.84 -31.36 38.88
C LEU A 6 54.00 -30.11 39.18
N LYS A 7 54.65 -28.96 39.26
CA LYS A 7 54.00 -27.67 39.48
C LYS A 7 53.71 -27.00 38.13
N GLY A 8 52.42 -26.88 37.83
CA GLY A 8 51.80 -25.63 37.40
C GLY A 8 52.11 -25.07 36.01
N THR A 9 51.09 -25.12 35.17
CA THR A 9 50.88 -24.44 33.89
C THR A 9 51.06 -22.91 33.95
N ALA A 10 51.58 -22.31 32.88
CA ALA A 10 51.16 -21.00 32.41
C ALA A 10 51.43 -20.87 30.90
N ASN A 11 50.48 -21.37 30.10
CA ASN A 11 50.35 -20.98 28.71
C ASN A 11 49.77 -19.55 28.68
N LEU A 12 50.34 -18.69 27.85
CA LEU A 12 49.99 -17.28 27.71
C LEU A 12 48.61 -17.16 27.07
N ASP A 13 47.58 -16.95 27.87
CA ASP A 13 46.28 -16.47 27.39
C ASP A 13 46.32 -14.93 27.36
N PRO A 14 46.22 -14.27 26.19
CA PRO A 14 46.07 -12.83 26.13
C PRO A 14 44.67 -12.47 26.62
N ARG A 15 44.55 -12.16 27.91
CA ARG A 15 43.34 -11.52 28.45
C ARG A 15 43.13 -10.20 27.70
N PRO A 16 41.92 -9.95 27.16
CA PRO A 16 41.61 -8.64 26.60
C PRO A 16 41.68 -7.61 27.72
N THR A 17 42.46 -6.56 27.52
CA THR A 17 42.59 -5.46 28.48
C THR A 17 41.25 -4.70 28.59
N PRO A 18 40.91 -4.19 29.79
CA PRO A 18 39.64 -3.51 30.06
C PRO A 18 39.45 -2.19 29.29
N GLU A 19 40.46 -1.74 28.56
CA GLU A 19 40.43 -0.52 27.75
C GLU A 19 39.70 -0.72 26.40
N GLY A 20 39.63 -1.95 25.87
CA GLY A 20 39.01 -2.23 24.57
C GLY A 20 37.48 -2.37 24.57
N THR A 21 36.89 -2.68 25.72
CA THR A 21 35.43 -2.88 25.85
C THR A 21 34.67 -1.56 26.04
N ALA A 22 35.31 -0.56 26.65
CA ALA A 22 34.73 0.77 26.82
C ALA A 22 34.53 1.49 25.47
N ASP A 23 35.48 1.37 24.52
CA ASP A 23 35.39 2.06 23.22
C ASP A 23 34.31 1.46 22.30
N ALA A 24 34.11 0.14 22.33
CA ALA A 24 33.07 -0.54 21.54
C ALA A 24 31.65 -0.24 22.04
N VAL A 25 31.45 -0.24 23.36
CA VAL A 25 30.18 0.16 23.97
C VAL A 25 29.90 1.63 23.70
N HIS A 26 30.90 2.51 23.81
CA HIS A 26 30.70 3.94 23.56
C HIS A 26 30.32 4.23 22.10
N ARG A 27 30.85 3.48 21.12
CA ARG A 27 30.43 3.57 19.70
C ARG A 27 29.00 3.05 19.48
N LEU A 28 28.62 1.92 20.08
CA LEU A 28 27.25 1.38 20.01
C LEU A 28 26.24 2.31 20.68
N THR A 29 26.57 2.87 21.85
CA THR A 29 25.72 3.85 22.55
C THR A 29 25.64 5.17 21.79
N ARG A 30 26.72 5.60 21.10
CA ARG A 30 26.70 6.80 20.25
C ARG A 30 25.83 6.61 19.00
N MET A 31 25.74 5.40 18.45
CA MET A 31 24.80 5.10 17.35
C MET A 31 23.33 5.08 17.81
N LEU A 32 23.06 4.73 19.07
CA LEU A 32 21.69 4.67 19.64
C LEU A 32 21.19 5.99 20.25
N ALA A 33 22.06 6.99 20.44
CA ALA A 33 21.73 8.24 21.13
C ALA A 33 21.59 9.47 20.22
N HIS A 34 21.73 9.33 18.90
CA HIS A 34 21.42 10.44 17.99
C HIS A 34 19.92 10.44 17.72
N PRO A 35 19.17 11.48 18.16
CA PRO A 35 17.80 11.63 17.72
C PRO A 35 17.82 11.75 16.20
N ILE A 36 17.07 10.87 15.52
CA ILE A 36 16.94 10.92 14.07
C ILE A 36 16.17 12.21 13.76
N SER A 37 16.89 13.27 13.40
CA SER A 37 16.27 14.52 12.95
C SER A 37 15.77 14.32 11.53
N ILE A 38 14.55 13.82 11.40
CA ILE A 38 13.87 13.79 10.10
C ILE A 38 13.25 15.17 9.89
N SER A 39 13.52 15.81 8.74
CA SER A 39 12.84 17.05 8.40
C SER A 39 11.35 16.78 8.24
N ALA A 40 10.51 17.75 8.64
CA ALA A 40 9.07 17.64 8.44
C ALA A 40 8.72 17.38 6.96
N ASP A 41 9.49 17.93 6.03
CA ASP A 41 9.33 17.73 4.60
C ASP A 41 9.55 16.27 4.18
N ALA A 42 10.56 15.58 4.74
CA ALA A 42 10.81 14.18 4.43
C ALA A 42 9.70 13.24 4.97
N VAL A 43 9.08 13.60 6.11
CA VAL A 43 7.91 12.89 6.64
C VAL A 43 6.70 13.14 5.73
N ALA A 44 6.48 14.39 5.31
CA ALA A 44 5.40 14.75 4.40
C ALA A 44 5.53 14.05 3.04
N ASP A 45 6.73 14.02 2.46
CA ASP A 45 7.02 13.32 1.20
C ASP A 45 6.82 11.81 1.32
N SER A 46 7.26 11.22 2.44
CA SER A 46 7.07 9.80 2.71
C SER A 46 5.58 9.46 2.88
N ALA A 47 4.81 10.31 3.55
CA ALA A 47 3.38 10.16 3.71
C ALA A 47 2.65 10.27 2.36
N LEU A 48 3.02 11.24 1.51
CA LEU A 48 2.45 11.39 0.18
C LEU A 48 2.75 10.19 -0.72
N ARG A 49 4.00 9.70 -0.73
CA ARG A 49 4.38 8.51 -1.49
C ARG A 49 3.68 7.24 -1.00
N ALA A 50 3.53 7.09 0.32
CA ALA A 50 2.78 5.98 0.90
C ALA A 50 1.30 6.02 0.52
N ARG A 51 0.70 7.22 0.47
CA ARG A 51 -0.68 7.41 0.00
C ARG A 51 -0.81 7.08 -1.48
N GLN A 52 0.10 7.54 -2.33
CA GLN A 52 0.11 7.23 -3.76
C GLN A 52 0.33 5.73 -4.03
N ALA A 53 1.19 5.07 -3.25
CA ALA A 53 1.38 3.62 -3.32
C ALA A 53 0.13 2.85 -2.87
N ALA A 54 -0.59 3.34 -1.86
CA ALA A 54 -1.87 2.78 -1.43
C ALA A 54 -3.01 3.05 -2.41
N SER A 55 -2.95 4.17 -3.15
CA SER A 55 -3.85 4.47 -4.27
C SER A 55 -3.66 3.57 -5.49
N GLY A 56 -2.71 2.61 -5.44
CA GLY A 56 -2.47 1.62 -6.48
C GLY A 56 -3.42 0.41 -6.47
N SER A 57 -4.46 0.40 -5.65
CA SER A 57 -5.58 -0.54 -5.82
C SER A 57 -6.69 0.17 -6.58
N THR A 58 -6.63 0.06 -7.91
CA THR A 58 -7.71 0.41 -8.84
C THR A 58 -8.80 -0.67 -8.74
N GLU A 59 -9.40 -0.83 -7.56
CA GLU A 59 -10.54 -1.73 -7.42
C GLU A 59 -11.66 -1.20 -8.32
N LEU A 60 -11.94 -1.92 -9.40
CA LEU A 60 -13.02 -1.59 -10.31
C LEU A 60 -14.33 -1.75 -9.53
N ARG A 61 -15.15 -0.72 -9.48
CA ARG A 61 -16.41 -0.73 -8.71
C ARG A 61 -17.59 -0.43 -9.60
N CYS A 62 -18.72 -1.04 -9.27
CA CYS A 62 -19.99 -0.76 -9.93
C CYS A 62 -20.44 0.65 -9.55
N ASP A 63 -20.70 1.50 -10.54
CA ASP A 63 -21.10 2.89 -10.30
C ASP A 63 -22.48 3.01 -9.60
N VAL A 64 -23.30 1.96 -9.67
CA VAL A 64 -24.67 1.96 -9.12
C VAL A 64 -24.71 1.46 -7.68
N CYS A 65 -24.07 0.33 -7.40
CA CYS A 65 -24.15 -0.33 -6.10
C CYS A 65 -22.84 -0.32 -5.31
N ASP A 66 -21.78 0.29 -5.86
CA ASP A 66 -20.43 0.37 -5.30
C ASP A 66 -19.74 -0.99 -5.03
N SER A 67 -20.36 -2.11 -5.42
CA SER A 67 -19.75 -3.42 -5.29
C SER A 67 -18.48 -3.52 -6.13
N ALA A 68 -17.46 -4.16 -5.57
CA ALA A 68 -16.26 -4.53 -6.29
C ALA A 68 -16.58 -5.44 -7.49
N ILE A 69 -15.87 -5.22 -8.60
CA ILE A 69 -15.96 -5.99 -9.84
C ILE A 69 -14.63 -6.71 -10.02
N ASP A 70 -14.67 -8.04 -9.96
CA ASP A 70 -13.54 -8.88 -10.31
C ASP A 70 -13.44 -9.04 -11.83
N GLY A 71 -12.34 -8.57 -12.42
CA GLY A 71 -12.10 -8.67 -13.86
C GLY A 71 -12.81 -7.59 -14.67
N GLU A 72 -13.42 -7.97 -15.79
CA GLU A 72 -14.09 -7.04 -16.69
C GLU A 72 -15.52 -6.70 -16.23
N PRO A 73 -16.00 -5.46 -16.43
CA PRO A 73 -17.37 -5.11 -16.12
C PRO A 73 -18.33 -5.83 -17.07
N ALA A 74 -19.45 -6.30 -16.52
CA ALA A 74 -20.47 -7.01 -17.29
C ALA A 74 -21.25 -6.08 -18.24
N GLY A 75 -21.20 -4.77 -17.97
CA GLY A 75 -21.76 -3.73 -18.83
C GLY A 75 -21.21 -2.36 -18.46
N ARG A 76 -21.54 -1.35 -19.27
CA ARG A 76 -21.20 0.04 -19.00
C ARG A 76 -22.44 0.91 -19.08
N GLY A 77 -22.54 1.89 -18.18
CA GLY A 77 -23.51 2.96 -18.30
C GLY A 77 -23.05 4.00 -19.33
N LEU A 78 -23.83 5.07 -19.48
CA LEU A 78 -23.46 6.22 -20.29
C LEU A 78 -23.89 7.51 -19.60
N TYR A 79 -22.93 8.30 -19.16
CA TYR A 79 -23.15 9.70 -18.84
C TYR A 79 -22.82 10.54 -20.07
N MET A 80 -23.76 11.40 -20.45
CA MET A 80 -23.61 12.33 -21.56
C MET A 80 -23.92 13.74 -21.06
N TRP A 81 -23.05 14.69 -21.37
CA TRP A 81 -23.31 16.10 -21.11
C TRP A 81 -22.88 16.96 -22.28
N SER A 82 -23.63 18.03 -22.51
CA SER A 82 -23.37 19.02 -23.54
C SER A 82 -22.98 20.37 -22.91
N ARG A 83 -22.05 21.08 -23.57
CA ARG A 83 -21.70 22.46 -23.24
C ARG A 83 -21.47 23.24 -24.53
N GLY A 84 -22.48 24.00 -24.96
CA GLY A 84 -22.49 24.60 -26.29
C GLY A 84 -22.48 23.49 -27.34
N ASP A 85 -21.50 23.53 -28.24
CA ASP A 85 -21.30 22.52 -29.28
C ASP A 85 -20.46 21.31 -28.83
N GLU A 86 -19.95 21.32 -27.59
CA GLU A 86 -19.16 20.21 -27.06
C GLU A 86 -20.07 19.14 -26.46
N LEU A 87 -19.88 17.88 -26.89
CA LEU A 87 -20.44 16.69 -26.25
C LEU A 87 -19.33 15.90 -25.57
N ARG A 88 -19.58 15.48 -24.34
CA ARG A 88 -18.70 14.58 -23.59
C ARG A 88 -19.47 13.37 -23.11
N PHE A 89 -18.75 12.26 -23.09
CA PHE A 89 -19.26 10.95 -22.75
C PHE A 89 -18.36 10.31 -21.71
N GLU A 90 -18.97 9.59 -20.77
CA GLU A 90 -18.30 8.75 -19.80
C GLU A 90 -19.05 7.44 -19.67
N GLU A 91 -18.30 6.33 -19.66
CA GLU A 91 -18.83 4.96 -19.66
C GLU A 91 -18.50 4.24 -18.34
N PRO A 92 -19.23 4.54 -17.26
CA PRO A 92 -18.98 3.96 -15.94
C PRO A 92 -19.21 2.45 -15.93
N ALA A 93 -18.42 1.72 -15.14
CA ALA A 93 -18.49 0.27 -15.03
C ALA A 93 -19.73 -0.19 -14.25
N LEU A 94 -20.38 -1.26 -14.73
CA LEU A 94 -21.52 -1.89 -14.05
C LEU A 94 -21.25 -3.36 -13.76
N CYS A 95 -21.68 -3.82 -12.58
CA CYS A 95 -21.73 -5.25 -12.27
C CYS A 95 -22.86 -5.93 -13.05
N GLY A 96 -22.84 -7.28 -13.10
CA GLY A 96 -23.85 -8.04 -13.86
C GLY A 96 -25.29 -7.76 -13.42
N GLY A 97 -25.53 -7.61 -12.12
CA GLY A 97 -26.87 -7.32 -11.60
C GLY A 97 -27.40 -5.95 -12.05
N CYS A 98 -26.58 -4.90 -11.91
CA CYS A 98 -26.97 -3.55 -12.30
C CYS A 98 -27.08 -3.39 -13.81
N ALA A 99 -26.17 -3.98 -14.59
CA ALA A 99 -26.20 -3.95 -16.05
C ALA A 99 -27.51 -4.55 -16.59
N VAL A 100 -27.91 -5.73 -16.09
CA VAL A 100 -29.16 -6.39 -16.50
C VAL A 100 -30.38 -5.61 -16.04
N ALA A 101 -30.42 -5.17 -14.77
CA ALA A 101 -31.57 -4.45 -14.23
C ALA A 101 -31.83 -3.15 -15.00
N ILE A 102 -30.78 -2.38 -15.28
CA ILE A 102 -30.86 -1.14 -16.07
C ILE A 102 -31.30 -1.45 -17.50
N GLY A 103 -30.64 -2.39 -18.18
CA GLY A 103 -30.95 -2.73 -19.57
C GLY A 103 -32.39 -3.21 -19.76
N MET A 104 -32.88 -4.07 -18.86
CA MET A 104 -34.27 -4.55 -18.90
C MET A 104 -35.28 -3.45 -18.60
N THR A 105 -34.99 -2.58 -17.64
CA THR A 105 -35.88 -1.44 -17.30
C THR A 105 -35.96 -0.45 -18.45
N ALA A 106 -34.83 -0.12 -19.08
CA ALA A 106 -34.78 0.78 -20.23
C ALA A 106 -35.57 0.20 -21.42
N LEU A 107 -35.40 -1.10 -21.73
CA LEU A 107 -36.15 -1.77 -22.78
C LEU A 107 -37.66 -1.79 -22.49
N SER A 108 -38.05 -2.02 -21.23
CA SER A 108 -39.46 -2.00 -20.84
C SER A 108 -40.06 -0.61 -20.98
N ALA A 109 -39.33 0.45 -20.60
CA ALA A 109 -39.79 1.83 -20.74
C ALA A 109 -39.96 2.19 -22.22
N TRP A 110 -38.98 1.85 -23.06
CA TRP A 110 -39.05 2.06 -24.51
C TRP A 110 -40.31 1.45 -25.12
N ASN A 111 -40.59 0.19 -24.80
CA ASN A 111 -41.78 -0.50 -25.33
C ASN A 111 -43.10 0.15 -24.88
N ALA A 112 -43.15 0.71 -23.67
CA ALA A 112 -44.34 1.40 -23.17
C ALA A 112 -44.56 2.75 -23.90
N GLU A 113 -43.49 3.48 -24.21
CA GLU A 113 -43.56 4.73 -24.96
C GLU A 113 -44.06 4.53 -26.40
N GLU A 114 -43.78 3.38 -27.02
CA GLU A 114 -44.29 3.06 -28.37
C GLU A 114 -45.76 2.61 -28.40
N GLU A 115 -46.34 2.15 -27.27
CA GLU A 115 -47.75 1.74 -27.20
C GLU A 115 -48.72 2.94 -27.01
N GLU A 116 -48.22 4.08 -26.55
CA GLU A 116 -48.99 5.33 -26.38
C GLU A 116 -48.94 6.28 -27.60
N GLY A 117 -48.36 5.83 -28.72
CA GLY A 117 -48.19 6.57 -29.99
C GLY A 117 -49.23 6.25 -31.08
#